data_AF-A0A7Y0Q534-F1
#
_entry.id   AF-A0A7Y0Q534-F1
#
_cell.length_a   1.000
_cell.length_b   1.000
_cell.length_c   1.000
_cell.angle_alpha   90.00
_cell.angle_beta   90.00
_cell.angle_gamma   90.00
#
_symmetry.space_group_name_H-M   'P 1'
#
loop_
_entity.id
_entity.type
_entity.pdbx_description
1 polymer ?
#
loop_
_entity_poly.entity_id
_entity_poly.type
_entity_poly.pdbx_seq_one_letter_code
_entity_poly.pdbx_strand_id
1 'polypeptide(L)' 'IQLTGVRHDQPPQLVSVTYPWTVQTDAAEDRLRRLVETAKRNSTVYQTLALAIPVSGTVVRDDGALPI' A
#
# COMPACT_ATOMS: atom_id res chain seq x y z
N ILE A 1 -8.29 5.41 -1.52
CA ILE A 1 -6.90 5.12 -1.05
C ILE A 1 -6.66 5.96 0.20
N GLN A 2 -6.11 5.37 1.26
CA GLN A 2 -5.68 6.10 2.45
C GLN A 2 -4.18 5.86 2.68
N LEU A 3 -3.47 6.88 3.16
CA LEU A 3 -2.03 6.83 3.41
C LEU A 3 -1.74 7.48 4.76
N THR A 4 -1.08 6.75 5.64
CA THR A 4 -0.66 7.24 6.96
C THR A 4 0.84 7.09 7.09
N GLY A 5 1.52 8.18 7.46
CA GLY A 5 2.94 8.20 7.76
C GLY A 5 3.18 8.57 9.22
N VAL A 6 4.07 7.85 9.88
CA VAL A 6 4.58 8.23 11.21
C VAL A 6 5.91 8.96 11.01
N ARG A 7 6.07 10.12 11.62
CA ARG A 7 7.33 10.87 11.62
C ARG A 7 7.87 11.01 13.03
N HIS A 8 9.19 11.04 13.15
CA HIS A 8 9.88 11.61 14.30
C HIS A 8 10.11 13.09 14.03
N ASP A 9 10.01 13.94 15.05
CA ASP A 9 10.07 15.39 14.87
C ASP A 9 11.50 15.96 15.02
N GLN A 10 12.40 15.29 15.77
CA GLN A 10 13.78 15.75 15.99
C GLN A 10 14.80 14.60 16.10
N PRO A 11 15.61 14.31 15.06
CA PRO A 11 15.57 14.94 13.74
C PRO A 11 14.27 14.58 12.98
N PRO A 12 13.77 15.46 12.10
CA PRO A 12 12.58 15.20 11.31
C PRO A 12 12.84 14.06 10.33
N GLN A 13 12.26 12.89 10.59
CA GLN A 13 12.46 11.69 9.78
C GLN A 13 11.16 10.91 9.66
N LEU A 14 10.86 10.41 8.46
CA LEU A 14 9.77 9.46 8.26
C LEU A 14 10.20 8.13 8.88
N VAL A 15 9.33 7.52 9.69
CA VAL A 15 9.63 6.31 10.47
C VAL A 15 8.89 5.11 9.92
N SER A 16 7.65 5.29 9.45
CA SER A 16 6.88 4.22 8.84
C SER A 16 5.77 4.74 7.94
N VAL A 17 5.32 3.90 7.02
CA VAL A 17 4.17 4.17 6.16
C VAL A 17 3.20 2.99 6.19
N THR A 18 1.92 3.30 6.36
CA THR A 18 0.81 2.34 6.27
C THR A 18 -0.19 2.81 5.21
N TYR A 19 -0.58 1.93 4.29
CA TYR A 19 -1.47 2.27 3.19
C TYR A 19 -2.51 1.19 2.92
N PRO A 20 -3.71 1.27 3.52
CA PRO A 20 -4.84 0.47 3.08
C PRO A 20 -5.41 1.07 1.78
N TRP A 21 -5.66 0.21 0.80
CA TRP A 21 -6.39 0.60 -0.40
C TRP A 21 -7.35 -0.48 -0.88
N THR A 22 -8.47 -0.02 -1.41
CA THR A 22 -9.51 -0.86 -1.99
C THR A 22 -9.50 -0.65 -3.49
N VAL A 23 -9.68 -1.73 -4.26
CA VAL A 23 -9.65 -1.68 -5.71
C VAL A 23 -10.88 -2.38 -6.29
N GLN A 24 -11.57 -1.68 -7.19
CA GLN A 24 -12.64 -2.26 -7.99
C GLN A 24 -12.01 -2.96 -9.19
N THR A 25 -12.16 -4.28 -9.24
CA THR A 25 -11.63 -5.10 -10.34
C THR A 25 -12.37 -6.44 -10.41
N ASP A 26 -12.54 -6.93 -11.63
CA ASP A 26 -13.01 -8.28 -11.94
C ASP A 26 -11.91 -9.37 -11.77
N ALA A 27 -10.66 -8.95 -11.56
CA ALA A 27 -9.54 -9.86 -11.40
C ALA A 27 -9.69 -10.72 -10.14
N ALA A 28 -9.61 -12.05 -10.29
CA ALA A 28 -9.56 -13.01 -9.19
C ALA A 28 -8.50 -12.65 -8.13
N GLU A 29 -8.67 -13.08 -6.88
CA GLU A 29 -7.86 -12.63 -5.73
C GLU A 29 -6.37 -12.94 -5.94
N ASP A 30 -6.06 -14.12 -6.45
CA ASP A 30 -4.69 -14.50 -6.82
C ASP A 30 -4.07 -13.61 -7.88
N ARG A 31 -4.88 -13.18 -8.86
CA ARG A 31 -4.42 -12.28 -9.91
C ARG A 31 -4.19 -10.89 -9.35
N LEU A 32 -5.11 -10.38 -8.51
CA LEU A 32 -4.93 -9.12 -7.80
C LEU A 32 -3.66 -9.13 -6.95
N ARG A 33 -3.43 -10.18 -6.17
CA ARG A 33 -2.20 -10.37 -5.38
C ARG A 33 -0.95 -10.31 -6.25
N ARG A 34 -0.93 -11.02 -7.39
CA ARG A 34 0.20 -10.95 -8.33
C ARG A 34 0.41 -9.55 -8.89
N LEU A 35 -0.65 -8.85 -9.27
CA LEU A 35 -0.57 -7.48 -9.77
C LEU A 35 0.01 -6.52 -8.72
N VAL A 36 -0.40 -6.67 -7.47
CA VAL A 36 0.14 -5.89 -6.34
C VAL A 36 1.63 -6.15 -6.17
N GLU A 37 2.06 -7.41 -6.19
CA GLU A 37 3.47 -7.76 -6.06
C GLU A 37 4.30 -7.25 -7.26
N THR A 38 3.77 -7.31 -8.47
CA THR A 38 4.39 -6.71 -9.65
C THR A 38 4.48 -5.20 -9.54
N ALA A 39 3.44 -4.52 -9.06
CA ALA A 39 3.43 -3.07 -8.87
C ALA A 39 4.46 -2.63 -7.84
N LYS A 40 4.58 -3.34 -6.71
CA LYS A 40 5.64 -3.11 -5.71
C LYS A 40 7.03 -3.28 -6.31
N ARG A 41 7.25 -4.38 -7.02
CA ARG A 41 8.53 -4.71 -7.67
C ARG A 41 8.95 -3.67 -8.71
N ASN A 42 7.99 -3.06 -9.39
CA ASN A 42 8.25 -2.09 -10.46
C ASN A 42 8.18 -0.63 -10.00
N SER A 43 7.85 -0.36 -8.73
CA SER A 43 7.75 0.99 -8.19
C SER A 43 9.08 1.42 -7.57
N THR A 44 9.73 2.42 -8.17
CA THR A 44 10.97 3.00 -7.64
C THR A 44 10.75 3.67 -6.29
N VAL A 45 9.64 4.37 -6.10
CA VAL A 45 9.31 5.04 -4.82
C VAL A 45 9.13 4.01 -3.70
N TYR A 46 8.37 2.93 -3.98
CA TYR A 46 8.16 1.87 -3.00
C TYR A 46 9.48 1.21 -2.63
N GLN A 47 10.34 0.89 -3.60
CA GLN A 47 11.63 0.28 -3.36
C GLN A 47 12.54 1.16 -2.52
N THR A 48 12.67 2.45 -2.88
CA THR A 48 13.51 3.38 -2.12
C THR A 48 13.04 3.52 -0.67
N LEU A 49 11.72 3.64 -0.44
CA LEU A 49 11.18 3.75 0.91
C LEU A 49 11.30 2.43 1.69
N ALA A 50 11.02 1.29 1.08
CA ALA A 50 11.09 -0.01 1.72
C ALA A 50 12.51 -0.40 2.17
N LEU A 51 13.55 0.21 1.60
CA LEU A 51 14.93 0.06 2.05
C LEU A 51 15.25 0.86 3.32
N ALA A 52 14.51 1.94 3.57
CA ALA A 52 14.81 2.89 4.65
C ALA A 52 13.85 2.75 5.84
N ILE A 53 12.58 2.41 5.58
CA ILE A 53 11.52 2.39 6.58
C ILE A 53 10.55 1.23 6.35
N PRO A 54 9.85 0.75 7.39
CA PRO A 54 8.71 -0.13 7.24
C PRO A 54 7.62 0.51 6.38
N VAL A 55 7.29 -0.15 5.27
CA VAL A 55 6.20 0.23 4.37
C VAL A 55 5.25 -0.97 4.29
N SER A 56 4.02 -0.79 4.77
CA SER A 56 3.03 -1.87 4.89
C SER A 56 1.67 -1.44 4.36
N GLY A 57 0.96 -2.35 3.69
CA GLY A 57 -0.35 -2.03 3.14
C GLY A 57 -1.10 -3.28 2.75
N THR A 58 -2.43 -3.22 2.91
CA THR A 58 -3.34 -4.30 2.56
C THR A 58 -4.15 -3.87 1.36
N VAL A 59 -4.31 -4.80 0.42
CA VAL A 59 -5.08 -4.60 -0.81
C VAL A 59 -6.30 -5.46 -0.71
N VAL A 60 -7.47 -4.82 -0.71
CA VAL A 60 -8.75 -5.51 -0.65
C VAL A 60 -9.50 -5.22 -1.95
N ARG A 61 -10.15 -6.25 -2.52
CA ARG A 61 -11.09 -6.00 -3.61
C ARG A 61 -12.31 -5.29 -3.04
N ASP A 62 -12.76 -4.26 -3.73
CA ASP A 62 -14.08 -3.70 -3.48
C ASP A 62 -15.10 -4.59 -4.18
N ASP A 63 -15.81 -5.42 -3.40
CA ASP A 63 -16.89 -6.28 -3.91
C ASP A 63 -18.20 -5.49 -4.14
N GLY A 64 -18.19 -4.16 -4.00
CA GLY A 64 -19.33 -3.31 -4.29
C GLY A 64 -20.41 -3.31 -3.21
N ALA A 65 -20.08 -3.76 -1.99
CA ALA A 65 -20.95 -3.57 -0.84
C ALA A 65 -20.98 -2.08 -0.50
N LEU A 66 -22.04 -1.40 -0.94
CA LEU A 66 -22.39 -0.05 -0.48
C LEU A 66 -22.33 -0.02 1.06
N PRO A 67 -21.62 0.94 1.68
CA PRO A 67 -21.75 1.12 3.11
C PRO A 67 -23.20 1.53 3.41
N ILE A 68 -23.90 0.70 4.19
CA ILE A 68 -25.16 1.06 4.86
C ILE A 68 -24.90 2.05 5.99
#